data_AF-A0A6A2Y9H9-F1
#
_entry.id   AF-A0A6A2Y9H9-F1
#
_cell.length_a   1.000
_cell.length_b   1.000
_cell.length_c   1.000
_cell.angle_alpha   90.00
_cell.angle_beta   90.00
_cell.angle_gamma   90.00
#
_symmetry.space_group_name_H-M   'P 1'
#
loop_
_entity.id
_entity.type
_entity.pdbx_description
1 polymer ?
#
loop_
_entity_poly.entity_id
_entity_poly.type
_entity_poly.pdbx_seq_one_letter_code
_entity_poly.pdbx_strand_id
1 'polypeptide(L)' 'MCIKPAEFYLLDQEELWFYEITIRSRRRREIVIGYRLANSECAVINPPRKLEPGKWSLDDVFVVIASGS' A
#
# COMPACT_ATOMS: atom_id res chain seq x y z
N MET A 1 -3.26 9.01 10.63
CA MET A 1 -3.18 7.64 10.07
C MET A 1 -4.51 7.35 9.41
N CYS A 2 -4.52 6.92 8.15
CA CYS A 2 -5.76 6.65 7.41
C CYS A 2 -5.57 5.50 6.41
N ILE A 3 -6.68 5.03 5.84
CA ILE A 3 -6.72 4.01 4.79
C ILE A 3 -6.86 4.72 3.45
N LYS A 4 -6.05 4.31 2.46
CA LYS A 4 -6.07 4.85 1.10
C LYS A 4 -6.28 3.73 0.08
N PRO A 5 -7.15 3.91 -0.92
CA PRO A 5 -7.33 2.96 -2.01
C PRO A 5 -6.01 2.68 -2.76
N ALA A 6 -5.84 1.46 -3.27
CA ALA A 6 -4.63 1.06 -3.99
C ALA A 6 -4.35 1.89 -5.24
N GLU A 7 -5.40 2.32 -5.95
CA GLU A 7 -5.34 3.15 -7.17
C GLU A 7 -4.50 4.45 -7.01
N PHE A 8 -4.28 4.93 -5.79
CA PHE A 8 -3.41 6.08 -5.53
C PHE A 8 -1.91 5.78 -5.70
N TYR A 9 -1.52 4.50 -5.68
CA TYR A 9 -0.12 4.07 -5.65
C TYR A 9 0.25 3.08 -6.76
N LEU A 10 -0.71 2.38 -7.34
CA LEU A 10 -0.48 1.37 -8.38
C LEU A 10 -1.52 1.44 -9.50
N LEU A 11 -1.13 0.90 -10.66
CA LEU A 11 -1.99 0.69 -11.80
C LEU A 11 -2.52 -0.75 -11.80
N ASP A 12 -3.62 -1.00 -12.51
CA ASP A 12 -4.18 -2.36 -12.64
C ASP A 12 -3.14 -3.34 -13.21
N GLN A 13 -3.10 -4.55 -12.66
CA GLN A 13 -2.19 -5.63 -13.02
C GLN A 13 -0.67 -5.36 -12.81
N GLU A 14 -0.28 -4.31 -12.08
CA GLU A 14 1.14 -4.13 -11.71
C GLU A 14 1.60 -5.14 -10.65
N GLU A 15 2.72 -5.81 -10.90
CA GLU A 15 3.47 -6.53 -9.86
C GLU A 15 4.54 -5.61 -9.28
N LEU A 16 4.40 -5.25 -8.01
CA LEU A 16 5.29 -4.31 -7.31
C LEU A 16 5.73 -4.86 -5.97
N TRP A 17 6.92 -4.47 -5.54
CA TRP A 17 7.36 -4.69 -4.17
C TRP A 17 6.68 -3.68 -3.24
N PHE A 18 6.49 -4.06 -1.98
CA PHE A 18 5.96 -3.13 -0.97
C PHE A 18 6.82 -1.85 -0.85
N TYR A 19 8.15 -1.95 -1.03
CA TYR A 19 9.01 -0.77 -1.06
C TYR A 19 8.78 0.15 -2.27
N GLU A 20 8.41 -0.36 -3.44
CA GLU A 20 8.08 0.49 -4.58
C GLU A 20 6.83 1.31 -4.31
N ILE A 21 5.81 0.69 -3.69
CA ILE A 21 4.62 1.39 -3.20
C ILE A 21 5.00 2.46 -2.18
N THR A 22 5.91 2.13 -1.25
CA THR A 22 6.43 3.09 -0.25
C THR A 22 7.13 4.28 -0.91
N ILE A 23 7.93 4.05 -1.96
CA ILE A 23 8.61 5.11 -2.72
C ILE A 23 7.58 5.99 -3.44
N ARG A 24 6.58 5.39 -4.10
CA ARG A 24 5.51 6.12 -4.79
C ARG A 24 4.69 6.97 -3.81
N SER A 25 4.39 6.46 -2.60
CA SER A 25 3.67 7.22 -1.58
C SER A 25 4.42 8.48 -1.12
N ARG A 26 5.76 8.49 -1.18
CA ARG A 26 6.55 9.68 -0.84
C ARG A 26 6.28 10.85 -1.77
N ARG A 27 5.93 10.61 -3.04
CA ARG A 27 5.50 11.67 -3.98
C ARG A 27 4.26 12.43 -3.48
N ARG A 28 3.47 11.79 -2.61
CA ARG A 28 2.27 12.34 -1.97
C ARG A 28 2.51 12.81 -0.54
N ARG A 29 3.78 12.79 -0.07
CA ARG A 29 4.17 13.06 1.33
C ARG A 29 3.58 12.08 2.35
N GLU A 30 3.25 10.86 1.90
CA GLU A 30 2.66 9.82 2.74
C GLU A 30 3.68 8.73 3.09
N ILE A 31 3.57 8.13 4.27
CA ILE A 31 4.36 6.95 4.67
C ILE A 31 3.41 5.76 4.69
N VAL A 32 3.55 4.85 3.72
CA VAL A 32 2.84 3.56 3.76
C VAL A 32 3.47 2.69 4.84
N ILE A 33 2.65 2.20 5.77
CA ILE A 33 3.08 1.39 6.91
C ILE A 33 2.50 -0.03 6.87
N GLY A 34 1.55 -0.30 5.98
CA GLY A 34 0.90 -1.60 5.86
C GLY A 34 -0.14 -1.61 4.74
N TYR A 35 -0.84 -2.73 4.61
CA TYR A 35 -1.89 -2.94 3.61
C TYR A 35 -2.97 -3.89 4.13
N ARG A 36 -4.12 -3.92 3.47
CA ARG A 36 -5.13 -4.98 3.62
C ARG A 36 -5.54 -5.41 2.21
N LEU A 37 -5.45 -6.71 1.94
CA LEU A 37 -5.92 -7.28 0.69
C LEU A 37 -7.44 -7.25 0.63
N ALA A 38 -8.01 -7.13 -0.57
CA ALA A 38 -9.45 -7.06 -0.78
C ALA A 38 -10.23 -8.19 -0.10
N ASN A 39 -9.66 -9.40 -0.12
CA ASN A 39 -10.21 -10.62 0.47
C ASN A 39 -9.76 -10.89 1.92
N SER A 40 -9.07 -9.95 2.57
CA SER A 40 -8.61 -10.08 3.95
C SER A 40 -9.42 -9.20 4.90
N GLU A 41 -9.81 -9.76 6.04
CA GLU A 41 -10.48 -9.02 7.11
C GLU A 41 -9.53 -8.07 7.83
N CYS A 42 -8.27 -8.50 8.03
CA CYS A 42 -7.28 -7.79 8.83
C CYS A 42 -6.19 -7.16 7.96
N ALA A 43 -5.72 -5.98 8.39
CA ALA A 43 -4.54 -5.33 7.80
C ALA A 43 -3.24 -5.97 8.33
N VAL A 44 -2.22 -5.99 7.46
CA VAL A 44 -0.83 -6.34 7.80
C VAL A 44 -0.04 -5.06 7.96
N ILE A 45 0.39 -4.77 9.19
CA ILE A 45 1.28 -3.65 9.50
C ILE A 45 2.72 -4.13 9.49
N ASN A 46 3.62 -3.33 8.90
CA ASN A 46 5.04 -3.64 8.75
C ASN A 46 5.28 -5.05 8.12
N PRO A 47 4.87 -5.26 6.86
CA PRO A 47 4.93 -6.57 6.24
C PRO A 47 6.37 -7.12 6.21
N PRO A 48 6.58 -8.43 6.44
CA PRO A 48 7.92 -9.00 6.62
C PRO A 48 8.75 -9.02 5.33
N ARG A 49 8.11 -9.20 4.17
CA ARG A 49 8.77 -9.46 2.88
C ARG A 49 8.64 -8.28 1.92
N LYS A 50 9.31 -7.17 2.24
CA LYS A 50 9.09 -5.87 1.55
C LYS A 50 9.67 -5.77 0.13
N LEU A 51 10.56 -6.71 -0.24
CA LEU A 51 11.28 -6.76 -1.52
C LEU A 51 10.76 -7.86 -2.45
N GLU A 52 9.76 -8.63 -2.04
CA GLU A 52 9.14 -9.65 -2.90
C GLU A 52 8.03 -9.01 -3.75
N PRO A 53 7.90 -9.38 -5.04
CA PRO A 53 6.75 -9.04 -5.88
C PRO A 53 5.44 -9.41 -5.21
N GLY A 54 4.61 -8.40 -4.95
CA GLY A 54 3.23 -8.57 -4.54
C GLY A 54 2.32 -8.47 -5.77
N LYS A 55 1.34 -9.37 -5.85
CA LYS A 55 0.19 -9.22 -6.74
C LYS A 55 -0.83 -8.34 -6.03
N TRP A 56 -0.99 -7.12 -6.51
CA TRP A 56 -1.90 -6.15 -5.93
C TRP A 56 -3.14 -6.01 -6.79
N SER A 57 -4.29 -5.83 -6.15
CA SER A 57 -5.55 -5.45 -6.78
C SER A 57 -5.84 -3.97 -6.53
N LEU A 58 -6.59 -3.33 -7.43
CA LEU A 58 -7.14 -1.99 -7.16
C LEU A 58 -8.14 -1.98 -5.99
N ASP A 59 -8.72 -3.14 -5.65
CA ASP A 59 -9.59 -3.31 -4.49
C ASP A 59 -8.81 -3.42 -3.16
N ASP A 60 -7.48 -3.55 -3.22
CA ASP A 60 -6.65 -3.52 -2.03
C ASP A 60 -6.59 -2.10 -1.44
N VAL A 61 -6.20 -2.01 -0.17
CA VAL A 61 -6.01 -0.72 0.50
C VAL A 61 -4.69 -0.65 1.24
N PHE A 62 -4.10 0.55 1.29
CA PHE A 62 -2.88 0.83 2.03
C PHE A 62 -3.14 1.63 3.29
N VAL A 63 -2.45 1.28 4.35
CA VAL A 63 -2.46 2.01 5.62
C VAL A 63 -1.33 3.02 5.59
N VAL A 64 -1.65 4.31 5.75
CA VAL A 64 -0.67 5.39 5.62
C VAL A 64 -0.67 6.36 6.80
N ILE A 65 0.51 6.91 7.08
CA ILE A 65 0.68 8.13 7.85
C ILE A 65 0.76 9.30 6.87
N ALA A 66 -0.24 10.18 6.91
CA ALA A 66 -0.35 11.38 6.10
C ALA A 66 -0.55 12.60 7.01
N SER A 67 -0.05 13.76 6.61
CA SER A 67 -0.31 15.05 7.27
C SER A 67 -1.64 15.62 6.78
N GLY A 68 -2.61 15.83 7.68
CA GLY A 68 -3.94 16.33 7.33
C GLY A 68 -4.86 15.21 6.84
N SER A 69 -5.45 14.49 7.79
CA SER A 69 -6.59 13.59 7.56
C SER A 69 -7.86 14.39 7.27
#